data_AF-A3JJF3-F1
#
_entry.id   AF-A3JJF3-F1
#
_cell.length_a   1.000
_cell.length_b   1.000
_cell.length_c   1.000
_cell.angle_alpha   90.00
_cell.angle_beta   90.00
_cell.angle_gamma   90.00
#
_symmetry.space_group_name_H-M   'P 1'
#
loop_
_entity.id
_entity.type
_entity.pdbx_description
1 polymer ?
#
loop_
_entity_poly.entity_id
_entity_poly.type
_entity_poly.pdbx_seq_one_letter_code
_entity_poly.pdbx_strand_id
1 'polypeptide(L)'
;MKQNDFEIGKTYKLVIHRSAVAGEVIPSTEILRKVLEPASKDNTGYDDGSTVPDETLSQWSQELRVENPETGQRHILGLRSIRSATPVYQVTK
;
A
#
# COMPACT_ATOMS: atom_id res chain seq x y z
N MET A 1 -10.78 -3.62 0.11
CA MET A 1 -10.63 -2.54 -0.89
C MET A 1 -9.99 -3.13 -2.14
N LYS A 2 -10.13 -2.48 -3.28
CA LYS A 2 -9.55 -2.85 -4.58
C LYS A 2 -8.59 -1.76 -5.04
N GLN A 3 -7.65 -2.08 -5.93
CA GLN A 3 -6.70 -1.09 -6.47
C GLN A 3 -7.41 0.09 -7.13
N ASN A 4 -8.53 -0.17 -7.83
CA ASN A 4 -9.32 0.86 -8.51
C ASN A 4 -10.04 1.83 -7.56
N ASP A 5 -10.05 1.57 -6.24
CA ASP A 5 -10.57 2.51 -5.24
C ASP A 5 -9.58 3.67 -4.98
N PHE A 6 -8.37 3.62 -5.56
CA PHE A 6 -7.30 4.57 -5.33
C PHE A 6 -6.86 5.24 -6.62
N GLU A 7 -6.68 6.56 -6.55
CA GLU A 7 -6.14 7.37 -7.64
C GLU A 7 -4.62 7.47 -7.54
N ILE A 8 -3.94 7.23 -8.65
CA ILE A 8 -2.49 7.42 -8.78
C ILE A 8 -2.11 8.88 -8.53
N GLY A 9 -1.06 9.09 -7.75
CA GLY A 9 -0.54 10.40 -7.39
C GLY A 9 -1.25 11.07 -6.22
N LYS A 10 -2.37 10.52 -5.72
CA LYS A 10 -3.11 11.07 -4.58
C LYS A 10 -2.58 10.55 -3.26
N THR A 11 -2.62 11.42 -2.25
CA THR A 11 -2.30 11.06 -0.86
C THR A 11 -3.57 10.70 -0.12
N TYR A 12 -3.50 9.60 0.61
CA TYR A 12 -4.59 9.10 1.44
C TYR A 12 -4.16 9.00 2.89
N LYS A 13 -5.09 9.32 3.79
CA LYS A 13 -5.02 8.92 5.19
C LYS A 13 -5.62 7.52 5.29
N LEU A 14 -4.78 6.55 5.64
CA LEU A 14 -5.14 5.14 5.70
C LEU A 14 -5.18 4.67 7.14
N VAL A 15 -6.23 3.96 7.50
CA VAL A 15 -6.29 3.22 8.77
C VAL A 15 -5.94 1.78 8.48
N ILE A 16 -4.81 1.30 8.99
CA ILE A 16 -4.33 -0.06 8.74
C ILE A 16 -4.43 -0.95 9.99
N HIS A 17 -4.74 -2.22 9.79
CA HIS A 17 -4.55 -3.27 10.78
C HIS A 17 -3.21 -3.97 10.52
N ARG A 18 -2.36 -4.08 11.54
CA ARG A 18 -1.21 -4.98 11.48
C ARG A 18 -1.65 -6.36 11.92
N SER A 19 -1.24 -7.38 11.17
CA SER A 19 -1.35 -8.77 11.64
C SER A 19 -0.38 -8.94 12.80
N ALA A 20 -0.91 -9.12 14.00
CA ALA A 20 -0.12 -9.52 15.15
C ALA A 20 0.29 -10.98 14.99
N VAL A 21 1.49 -11.32 15.43
CA VAL A 21 1.84 -12.72 15.69
C VAL A 21 1.00 -13.16 16.89
N ALA A 22 0.06 -14.08 16.66
CA ALA A 22 -0.83 -14.78 17.59
C ALA A 22 -1.18 -14.07 18.93
N GLY A 23 -2.39 -13.48 19.00
CA GLY A 23 -3.09 -13.17 20.26
C GLY A 23 -3.13 -11.69 20.67
N GLU A 24 -2.31 -10.83 20.06
CA GLU A 24 -2.33 -9.39 20.32
C GLU A 24 -3.31 -8.63 19.42
N VAL A 25 -4.18 -7.84 20.03
CA VAL A 25 -4.98 -6.84 19.30
C VAL A 25 -4.08 -5.63 19.07
N ILE A 26 -3.43 -5.56 17.90
CA ILE A 26 -2.66 -4.36 17.54
C ILE A 26 -3.65 -3.23 17.21
N PRO A 27 -3.56 -2.07 17.88
CA PRO A 27 -4.42 -0.94 17.58
C PRO A 27 -4.23 -0.51 16.13
N SER A 28 -5.34 -0.18 15.45
CA SER A 28 -5.31 0.36 14.10
C SER A 28 -4.38 1.57 14.05
N THR A 29 -3.45 1.58 13.10
CA THR A 29 -2.51 2.69 12.93
C THR A 29 -2.99 3.57 11.79
N GLU A 30 -3.05 4.88 12.02
CA GLU A 30 -3.28 5.85 10.95
C GLU A 30 -1.96 6.21 10.28
N ILE A 31 -1.89 6.10 8.96
CA ILE A 31 -0.70 6.46 8.17
C ILE A 31 -1.08 7.32 6.97
N LEU A 32 -0.20 8.22 6.57
CA LEU A 32 -0.33 9.00 5.33
C LEU A 32 0.50 8.37 4.22
N ARG A 33 -0.12 8.09 3.09
CA ARG A 33 0.55 7.43 1.96
C ARG A 33 0.08 8.00 0.64
N LYS A 34 1.04 8.38 -0.21
CA LYS A 34 0.80 8.73 -1.61
C LYS A 34 0.79 7.47 -2.44
N VAL A 35 -0.26 7.26 -3.21
CA VAL A 35 -0.37 6.13 -4.15
C VAL A 35 0.49 6.45 -5.35
N LEU A 36 1.46 5.59 -5.65
CA LEU A 36 2.33 5.75 -6.81
C LEU A 36 1.79 4.99 -8.01
N GLU A 37 1.49 3.71 -7.81
CA GLU A 37 1.05 2.79 -8.85
C GLU A 37 0.51 1.49 -8.23
N PRO A 38 -0.34 0.75 -8.95
CA PRO A 38 -0.61 -0.65 -8.63
C PRO A 38 0.68 -1.47 -8.56
N ALA A 39 0.77 -2.39 -7.60
CA ALA A 39 1.85 -3.37 -7.58
C ALA A 39 1.76 -4.28 -8.81
N SER A 40 2.86 -4.47 -9.53
CA SER A 40 2.98 -5.30 -10.73
C SER A 40 4.35 -5.96 -10.82
N LYS A 41 4.48 -6.99 -11.67
CA LYS A 41 5.74 -7.73 -11.89
C LYS A 41 6.91 -6.84 -12.23
N ASP A 42 6.65 -5.78 -12.96
CA ASP A 42 7.66 -4.88 -13.48
C ASP A 42 8.12 -3.86 -12.43
N ASN A 43 7.40 -3.72 -11.31
CA ASN A 43 7.66 -2.69 -10.29
C ASN A 43 7.78 -3.21 -8.84
N THR A 44 7.56 -4.51 -8.61
CA THR A 44 7.73 -5.19 -7.31
C THR A 44 8.76 -6.31 -7.32
N GLY A 45 9.47 -6.51 -8.44
CA GLY A 45 10.52 -7.51 -8.56
C GLY A 45 11.56 -7.37 -7.45
N TYR A 46 12.03 -8.50 -6.93
CA TYR A 46 13.21 -8.52 -6.07
C TYR A 46 14.41 -8.01 -6.89
N ASP A 47 15.25 -7.17 -6.28
CA ASP A 47 16.45 -6.58 -6.93
C ASP A 47 17.45 -7.64 -7.44
N ASP A 48 17.25 -8.92 -7.13
CA ASP A 48 18.07 -10.06 -7.54
C ASP A 48 17.69 -10.65 -8.91
N GLY A 49 16.65 -10.12 -9.57
CA GLY A 49 16.17 -10.63 -10.86
C GLY A 49 15.38 -11.95 -10.76
N SER A 50 15.05 -12.38 -9.54
CA SER A 50 14.21 -13.57 -9.33
C SER A 50 12.80 -13.33 -9.87
N THR A 51 12.35 -14.25 -10.74
CA THR A 51 10.98 -14.23 -11.25
C THR A 51 10.03 -14.63 -10.14
N VAL A 52 9.17 -13.70 -9.75
CA VAL A 52 8.19 -13.91 -8.69
C VAL A 52 7.16 -14.96 -9.15
N PRO A 53 6.88 -16.01 -8.34
CA PRO A 53 5.96 -17.08 -8.72
C PRO A 53 4.56 -16.56 -9.07
N ASP A 54 3.87 -17.21 -10.02
CA ASP A 54 2.54 -16.80 -10.48
C ASP A 54 1.48 -16.76 -9.36
N GLU A 55 1.64 -17.57 -8.31
CA GLU A 55 0.78 -17.56 -7.12
C GLU A 55 0.92 -16.24 -6.32
N THR A 56 2.07 -15.58 -6.41
CA THR A 56 2.33 -14.26 -5.83
C THR A 56 1.76 -13.13 -6.72
N LEU A 57 1.60 -13.33 -8.04
CA LEU A 57 0.94 -12.36 -8.93
C LEU A 57 -0.51 -12.06 -8.51
N SER A 58 -1.23 -13.08 -8.04
CA SER A 58 -2.60 -12.91 -7.53
C SER A 58 -2.65 -12.03 -6.29
N GLN A 59 -1.60 -12.06 -5.45
CA GLN A 59 -1.47 -11.20 -4.27
C GLN A 59 -1.16 -9.75 -4.64
N TRP A 60 -0.51 -9.50 -5.77
CA TRP A 60 -0.19 -8.13 -6.22
C TRP A 60 -1.40 -7.33 -6.65
N SER A 61 -2.44 -7.97 -7.19
CA SER A 61 -3.75 -7.32 -7.39
C SER A 61 -4.35 -6.80 -6.07
N GLN A 62 -3.83 -7.27 -4.94
CA GLN A 62 -4.19 -6.87 -3.58
C GLN A 62 -3.15 -5.94 -2.95
N GLU A 63 -2.24 -5.36 -3.71
CA GLU A 63 -1.15 -4.51 -3.20
C GLU A 63 -1.04 -3.18 -3.96
N LEU A 64 -0.59 -2.14 -3.26
CA LEU A 64 -0.31 -0.81 -3.82
C LEU A 64 1.13 -0.43 -3.54
N ARG A 65 1.80 0.14 -4.53
CA ARG A 65 3.05 0.87 -4.28
C ARG A 65 2.70 2.24 -3.76
N VAL A 66 3.19 2.52 -2.55
CA VAL A 66 2.95 3.79 -1.87
C VAL A 66 4.24 4.44 -1.44
N GLU A 67 4.20 5.76 -1.33
CA GLU A 67 5.29 6.59 -0.83
C GLU A 67 4.84 7.26 0.47
N ASN A 68 5.74 7.32 1.45
CA ASN A 68 5.57 8.22 2.58
C ASN A 68 5.88 9.66 2.09
N PRO A 69 4.88 10.56 2.03
CA PRO A 69 5.09 11.91 1.51
C PRO A 69 6.05 12.76 2.37
N GLU A 70 6.27 12.40 3.64
CA GLU A 70 7.17 13.13 4.54
C GLU A 70 8.64 12.75 4.34
N THR A 71 8.90 11.47 4.05
CA THR A 71 10.27 10.93 3.98
C THR A 71 10.71 10.52 2.57
N GLY A 72 9.78 10.48 1.61
CA GLY A 72 10.01 9.93 0.27
C GLY A 72 10.19 8.40 0.23
N GLN A 73 10.05 7.71 1.37
CA GLN A 73 10.28 6.28 1.45
C GLN A 73 9.17 5.50 0.76
N ARG A 74 9.54 4.56 -0.13
CA ARG A 74 8.61 3.74 -0.91
C ARG A 74 8.42 2.37 -0.29
N HIS A 75 7.18 1.89 -0.30
CA HIS A 75 6.80 0.60 0.26
C HIS A 75 5.66 -0.03 -0.55
N ILE A 76 5.51 -1.34 -0.37
CA ILE A 76 4.33 -2.07 -0.82
C ILE A 76 3.33 -2.13 0.35
N LEU A 77 2.06 -1.82 0.06
CA LEU A 77 0.98 -1.86 1.01
C LEU A 77 -0.11 -2.82 0.53
N GLY A 78 -0.32 -3.90 1.29
CA GLY A 78 -1.44 -4.81 1.05
C GLY A 78 -2.78 -4.17 1.36
N LEU A 79 -3.66 -4.11 0.37
CA LEU A 79 -5.04 -3.61 0.44
C LEU A 79 -5.87 -4.30 1.52
N ARG A 80 -5.59 -5.57 1.81
CA ARG A 80 -6.24 -6.34 2.89
C ARG A 80 -5.97 -5.75 4.29
N SER A 81 -4.87 -5.00 4.45
CA SER A 81 -4.54 -4.36 5.72
C SER A 81 -5.27 -3.03 5.91
N ILE A 82 -5.83 -2.46 4.84
CA ILE A 82 -6.49 -1.15 4.86
C ILE A 82 -7.95 -1.33 5.29
N ARG A 83 -8.28 -0.79 6.46
CA ARG A 83 -9.64 -0.75 6.99
C ARG A 83 -10.45 0.38 6.36
N SER A 84 -9.84 1.55 6.27
CA SER A 84 -10.43 2.74 5.66
C SER A 84 -9.35 3.60 5.01
N ALA A 85 -9.76 4.37 4.01
CA ALA A 85 -8.91 5.25 3.24
C ALA A 85 -9.70 6.53 2.95
N THR A 86 -9.14 7.68 3.32
CA THR A 86 -9.73 8.99 3.05
C THR A 86 -8.76 9.81 2.21
N PRO A 87 -9.16 10.31 1.03
CA PRO A 87 -8.30 11.16 0.22
C PRO A 87 -7.98 12.45 0.98
N VAL A 88 -6.71 12.83 0.98
CA VAL A 88 -6.24 14.09 1.54
C VAL A 88 -6.05 15.05 0.38
N TYR A 89 -6.94 16.02 0.27
CA TYR A 89 -6.76 17.12 -0.65
C TYR A 89 -5.69 18.03 -0.08
N GLN A 90 -4.46 17.91 -0.57
CA GLN A 90 -3.45 18.95 -0.31
C GLN A 90 -3.95 20.24 -0.95
N VAL A 91 -4.35 21.18 -0.11
CA VAL A 91 -4.58 22.57 -0.51
C VAL A 91 -3.19 23.10 -0.89
N THR A 92 -2.92 23.15 -2.19
CA THR A 92 -1.75 23.86 -2.71
C THR A 92 -1.95 25.33 -2.34
N LYS A 93 -1.09 25.84 -1.48
CA LYS A 93 -1.03 27.25 -1.10
C LYS A 93 -0.14 28.00 -2.07
#